data_AF-A0A1D2R793-F1
#
_entry.id   AF-A0A1D2R793-F1
#
_cell.length_a   1.000
_cell.length_b   1.000
_cell.length_c   1.000
_cell.angle_alpha   90.00
_cell.angle_beta   90.00
_cell.angle_gamma   90.00
#
_symmetry.space_group_name_H-M   'P 1'
#
loop_
_entity.id
_entity.type
_entity.pdbx_description
1 polymer ?
#
loop_
_entity_poly.entity_id
_entity_poly.type
_entity_poly.pdbx_seq_one_letter_code
_entity_poly.pdbx_strand_id
1 'polypeptide(L)'
;MDDLILLVHSCNSRKWLWPHWEKCFKRSGWDIDYAIIDGDEAFSDQLINALNSRKERYLFYTLDDYFIRFCIDFEMYLKWAYELEADALRLQPNVRFNSLPYRFERRGELLKQTKESQYYISMATSIWRREYFLECLKPGLSPWEVERSDCELGDVYFVPGLPFWYIDGTRRGVLTEAGKEILEL
;
A
#
# COMPACT_ATOMS: atom_id res chain seq x y z
N MET A 1 -14.18 -12.17 -4.33
CA MET A 1 -13.80 -10.75 -4.45
C MET A 1 -12.76 -10.65 -5.57
N ASP A 2 -13.12 -11.17 -6.75
CA ASP A 2 -12.14 -11.85 -7.64
C ASP A 2 -11.30 -10.89 -8.48
N ASP A 3 -11.46 -9.59 -8.24
CA ASP A 3 -10.82 -8.50 -8.97
C ASP A 3 -9.92 -7.65 -8.06
N LEU A 4 -9.60 -8.18 -6.87
CA LEU A 4 -8.67 -7.59 -5.89
C LEU A 4 -7.76 -8.66 -5.30
N ILE A 5 -6.47 -8.35 -5.20
CA ILE A 5 -5.50 -9.16 -4.45
C ILE A 5 -4.68 -8.30 -3.49
N LEU A 6 -4.35 -8.83 -2.31
CA LEU A 6 -3.36 -8.22 -1.41
C LEU A 6 -1.93 -8.59 -1.80
N LEU A 7 -1.11 -7.61 -2.12
CA LEU A 7 0.33 -7.76 -2.31
C LEU A 7 1.08 -7.18 -1.12
N VAL A 8 1.84 -8.04 -0.45
CA VAL A 8 2.71 -7.67 0.67
C VAL A 8 4.13 -7.72 0.15
N HIS A 9 4.76 -6.57 -0.02
CA HIS A 9 6.16 -6.55 -0.41
C HIS A 9 7.06 -6.64 0.82
N SER A 10 8.05 -7.54 0.75
CA SER A 10 9.07 -7.75 1.76
C SER A 10 10.46 -7.56 1.19
N CYS A 11 11.42 -7.12 2.02
CA CYS A 11 12.84 -7.25 1.67
C CYS A 11 13.48 -8.48 2.33
N ASN A 12 14.42 -9.13 1.63
CA ASN A 12 15.05 -10.36 2.11
C ASN A 12 15.76 -10.24 3.47
N SER A 13 16.21 -9.05 3.85
CA SER A 13 16.79 -8.82 5.18
C SER A 13 15.76 -8.82 6.31
N ARG A 14 14.47 -8.83 5.98
CA ARG A 14 13.34 -8.75 6.92
C ARG A 14 12.38 -9.94 6.86
N LYS A 15 12.78 -11.08 6.28
CA LYS A 15 11.94 -12.30 6.27
C LYS A 15 11.44 -12.73 7.65
N TRP A 16 12.18 -12.37 8.70
CA TRP A 16 11.77 -12.61 10.09
C TRP A 16 10.49 -11.87 10.49
N LEU A 17 10.06 -10.83 9.76
CA LEU A 17 8.80 -10.12 9.97
C LEU A 17 7.58 -10.90 9.49
N TRP A 18 7.71 -11.84 8.56
CA TRP A 18 6.53 -12.43 7.91
C TRP A 18 5.64 -13.23 8.85
N PRO A 19 6.18 -14.07 9.76
CA PRO A 19 5.31 -14.76 10.71
C PRO A 19 4.54 -13.77 11.59
N HIS A 20 5.13 -12.61 11.87
CA HIS A 20 4.49 -11.54 12.64
C HIS A 20 3.41 -10.82 11.85
N TRP A 21 3.70 -10.44 10.60
CA TRP A 21 2.72 -9.82 9.70
C TRP A 21 1.54 -10.77 9.44
N GLU A 22 1.83 -12.05 9.15
CA GLU A 22 0.81 -13.06 8.86
C GLU A 22 -0.06 -13.35 10.10
N LYS A 23 0.53 -13.37 11.31
CA LYS A 23 -0.23 -13.44 12.58
C LYS A 23 -1.21 -12.28 12.69
N CYS A 24 -0.78 -11.06 12.39
CA CYS A 24 -1.62 -9.86 12.40
C CYS A 24 -2.74 -9.92 11.34
N PHE A 25 -2.41 -10.32 10.12
CA PHE A 25 -3.38 -10.48 9.03
C PHE A 25 -4.45 -11.54 9.37
N LYS A 26 -4.05 -12.72 9.86
CA LYS A 26 -5.02 -13.76 10.26
C LYS A 26 -5.93 -13.30 11.40
N ARG A 27 -5.39 -12.54 12.36
CA ARG A 27 -6.16 -11.96 13.48
C ARG A 27 -7.15 -10.88 13.04
N SER A 28 -6.92 -10.21 11.90
CA SER A 28 -7.86 -9.18 11.40
C SER A 28 -9.18 -9.79 10.92
N GLY A 29 -9.21 -11.09 10.62
CA GLY A 29 -10.38 -11.78 10.09
C GLY A 29 -10.63 -11.48 8.61
N TRP A 30 -9.64 -10.95 7.89
CA TRP A 30 -9.75 -10.72 6.45
C TRP A 30 -9.72 -12.01 5.65
N ASP A 31 -10.65 -12.12 4.70
CA ASP A 31 -10.74 -13.22 3.74
C ASP A 31 -10.46 -12.66 2.35
N ILE A 32 -9.18 -12.43 2.07
CA ILE A 32 -8.67 -11.93 0.80
C ILE A 32 -7.44 -12.73 0.41
N ASP A 33 -7.36 -13.11 -0.87
CA ASP A 33 -6.16 -13.73 -1.40
C ASP A 33 -4.99 -12.76 -1.30
N TYR A 34 -3.84 -13.29 -0.88
CA TYR A 34 -2.63 -12.49 -0.74
C TYR A 34 -1.40 -13.19 -1.29
N ALA A 35 -0.40 -12.39 -1.64
CA ALA A 35 0.92 -12.86 -1.99
C ALA A 35 1.97 -12.03 -1.28
N ILE A 36 2.91 -12.73 -0.63
CA ILE A 36 4.13 -12.11 -0.15
C ILE A 36 5.12 -12.13 -1.29
N ILE A 37 5.62 -10.95 -1.66
CA ILE A 37 6.62 -10.76 -2.70
C ILE A 37 7.98 -10.62 -2.03
N ASP A 38 8.87 -11.56 -2.34
CA ASP A 38 10.24 -11.61 -1.87
C ASP A 38 11.19 -12.14 -2.95
N GLY A 39 12.46 -11.75 -2.88
CA GLY A 39 13.42 -12.11 -3.90
C GLY A 39 14.72 -11.34 -3.79
N ASP A 40 15.74 -11.83 -4.48
CA ASP A 40 17.06 -11.19 -4.58
C ASP A 40 17.14 -10.17 -5.74
N GLU A 41 16.09 -10.09 -6.58
CA GLU A 41 15.98 -9.15 -7.69
C GLU A 41 15.74 -7.71 -7.19
N ALA A 42 15.78 -6.73 -8.10
CA ALA A 42 15.41 -5.36 -7.74
C ALA A 42 13.93 -5.29 -7.33
N PHE A 43 13.61 -4.33 -6.46
CA PHE A 43 12.25 -4.14 -5.91
C PHE A 43 11.16 -4.09 -7.00
N SER A 44 11.37 -3.27 -8.02
CA SER A 44 10.43 -3.13 -9.13
C SER A 44 10.29 -4.42 -9.96
N ASP A 45 11.38 -5.14 -10.22
CA ASP A 45 11.37 -6.39 -10.99
C ASP A 45 10.52 -7.46 -10.28
N GLN A 46 10.66 -7.58 -8.96
CA GLN A 46 9.85 -8.50 -8.14
C GLN A 46 8.35 -8.19 -8.27
N LEU A 47 7.97 -6.92 -8.21
CA LEU A 47 6.58 -6.49 -8.35
C LEU A 47 6.05 -6.69 -9.77
N ILE A 48 6.84 -6.36 -10.80
CA ILE A 48 6.48 -6.58 -12.20
C ILE A 48 6.23 -8.07 -12.45
N ASN A 49 7.14 -8.94 -12.00
CA ASN A 49 7.02 -10.39 -12.14
C ASN A 49 5.76 -10.91 -11.43
N ALA A 50 5.52 -10.46 -10.20
CA ALA A 50 4.32 -10.81 -9.45
C ALA A 50 3.03 -10.39 -10.18
N LEU A 51 2.99 -9.16 -10.70
CA LEU A 51 1.81 -8.59 -11.36
C LEU A 51 1.56 -9.15 -12.77
N ASN A 52 2.60 -9.56 -13.50
CA ASN A 52 2.44 -10.17 -14.82
C ASN A 52 1.80 -11.57 -14.74
N SER A 53 1.98 -12.28 -13.61
CA SER A 53 1.33 -13.58 -13.37
C SER A 53 -0.14 -13.48 -12.93
N ARG A 54 -0.64 -12.25 -12.75
CA ARG A 54 -1.94 -11.93 -12.13
C ARG A 54 -2.88 -11.26 -13.11
N LYS A 55 -4.17 -11.21 -12.80
CA LYS A 55 -5.21 -10.69 -13.70
C LYS A 55 -6.19 -9.70 -13.05
N GLU A 56 -6.14 -9.58 -11.73
CA GLU A 56 -6.93 -8.68 -10.91
C GLU A 56 -6.71 -7.23 -11.36
N ARG A 57 -7.80 -6.51 -11.58
CA ARG A 57 -7.79 -5.11 -12.01
C ARG A 57 -7.25 -4.20 -10.93
N TYR A 58 -7.61 -4.48 -9.68
CA TYR A 58 -7.10 -3.77 -8.53
C TYR A 58 -6.20 -4.67 -7.70
N LEU A 59 -5.25 -4.04 -7.02
CA LEU A 59 -4.41 -4.68 -6.02
C LEU A 59 -4.41 -3.82 -4.77
N PHE A 60 -4.35 -4.47 -3.63
CA PHE A 60 -4.11 -3.83 -2.35
C PHE A 60 -2.65 -4.01 -1.97
N TYR A 61 -1.85 -2.96 -2.09
CA TYR A 61 -0.42 -3.01 -1.83
C TYR A 61 -0.10 -2.58 -0.40
N THR A 62 0.78 -3.30 0.29
CA THR A 62 1.35 -2.92 1.59
C THR A 62 2.78 -3.45 1.78
N LEU A 63 3.44 -3.01 2.84
CA LEU A 63 4.78 -3.44 3.24
C LEU A 63 4.70 -4.40 4.43
N ASP A 64 5.67 -5.30 4.55
CA ASP A 64 5.77 -6.29 5.62
C ASP A 64 6.02 -5.70 7.03
N ASP A 65 6.43 -4.43 7.11
CA ASP A 65 6.56 -3.67 8.35
C ASP A 65 5.28 -2.92 8.77
N TYR A 66 4.21 -2.98 7.97
CA TYR A 66 2.91 -2.41 8.31
C TYR A 66 1.98 -3.46 8.93
N PHE A 67 2.02 -3.58 10.25
CA PHE A 67 1.23 -4.56 10.99
C PHE A 67 -0.22 -4.14 11.11
N ILE A 68 -1.11 -5.02 10.65
CA ILE A 68 -2.56 -4.84 10.71
C ILE A 68 -3.03 -4.98 12.15
N ARG A 69 -3.74 -3.99 12.65
CA ARG A 69 -4.27 -3.93 14.01
C ARG A 69 -5.74 -4.34 14.07
N PHE A 70 -6.53 -3.90 13.10
CA PHE A 70 -7.96 -4.25 12.99
C PHE A 70 -8.46 -4.12 11.56
N CYS A 71 -9.62 -4.71 11.30
CA CYS A 71 -10.28 -4.72 10.01
C CYS A 71 -10.85 -3.35 9.62
N ILE A 72 -10.74 -3.01 8.34
CA ILE A 72 -11.45 -1.89 7.70
C ILE A 72 -12.35 -2.41 6.59
N ASP A 73 -13.33 -1.61 6.18
CA ASP A 73 -14.30 -1.98 5.14
C ASP A 73 -13.69 -1.87 3.73
N PHE A 74 -13.00 -2.93 3.28
CA PHE A 74 -12.42 -2.96 1.94
C PHE A 74 -13.42 -2.94 0.83
N GLU A 75 -14.60 -3.54 1.01
CA GLU A 75 -15.61 -3.57 -0.04
C GLU A 75 -16.04 -2.15 -0.37
N MET A 76 -16.20 -1.30 0.64
CA MET A 76 -16.45 0.12 0.46
C MET A 76 -15.29 0.84 -0.25
N TYR A 77 -14.04 0.64 0.16
CA TYR A 77 -12.90 1.32 -0.48
C TYR A 77 -12.64 0.85 -1.91
N LEU A 78 -12.80 -0.45 -2.17
CA LEU A 78 -12.71 -1.02 -3.50
C LEU A 78 -13.84 -0.48 -4.38
N LYS A 79 -15.07 -0.39 -3.87
CA LYS A 79 -16.19 0.25 -4.55
C LYS A 79 -15.87 1.69 -4.93
N TRP A 80 -15.30 2.50 -4.03
CA TRP A 80 -14.86 3.85 -4.38
C TRP A 80 -13.77 3.87 -5.46
N ALA A 81 -12.82 2.94 -5.41
CA ALA A 81 -11.81 2.83 -6.46
C ALA A 81 -12.45 2.57 -7.83
N TYR A 82 -13.46 1.70 -7.90
CA TYR A 82 -14.23 1.45 -9.13
C TYR A 82 -15.02 2.67 -9.61
N GLU A 83 -15.82 3.27 -8.72
CA GLU A 83 -16.71 4.38 -9.07
C GLU A 83 -15.96 5.62 -9.55
N LEU A 84 -14.75 5.84 -9.03
CA LEU A 84 -13.87 6.93 -9.43
C LEU A 84 -12.96 6.59 -10.61
N GLU A 85 -12.91 5.32 -11.01
CA GLU A 85 -11.83 4.77 -11.84
C GLU A 85 -10.44 5.16 -11.32
N ALA A 86 -10.26 5.13 -9.99
CA ALA A 86 -9.06 5.61 -9.33
C ALA A 86 -7.84 4.81 -9.76
N ASP A 87 -6.74 5.52 -10.01
CA ASP A 87 -5.43 4.94 -10.25
C ASP A 87 -4.77 4.47 -8.96
N ALA A 88 -4.97 5.24 -7.89
CA ALA A 88 -4.64 4.82 -6.53
C ALA A 88 -5.62 5.42 -5.52
N LEU A 89 -6.01 4.61 -4.54
CA LEU A 89 -6.73 5.03 -3.34
C LEU A 89 -5.84 4.75 -2.12
N ARG A 90 -5.31 5.82 -1.54
CA ARG A 90 -4.38 5.79 -0.41
C ARG A 90 -5.15 5.52 0.88
N LEU A 91 -4.76 4.45 1.57
CA LEU A 91 -5.39 4.00 2.82
C LEU A 91 -4.52 4.30 4.04
N GLN A 92 -3.87 5.46 4.04
CA GLN A 92 -2.96 5.87 5.11
C GLN A 92 -3.73 6.42 6.31
N PRO A 93 -3.45 5.94 7.53
CA PRO A 93 -4.12 6.41 8.73
C PRO A 93 -3.65 7.81 9.08
N ASN A 94 -4.63 8.70 9.28
CA ASN A 94 -4.47 10.01 9.92
C ASN A 94 -3.20 10.79 9.52
N VAL A 95 -2.95 10.90 8.22
CA VAL A 95 -1.88 11.76 7.70
C VAL A 95 -2.21 13.18 8.12
N ARG A 96 -1.31 13.83 8.85
CA ARG A 96 -1.38 15.29 9.06
C ARG A 96 -1.08 15.95 7.72
N PHE A 97 -2.09 16.00 6.85
CA PHE A 97 -1.99 16.58 5.50
C PHE A 97 -1.45 18.01 5.52
N ASN A 98 -1.64 18.73 6.63
CA ASN A 98 -1.14 20.09 6.83
C ASN A 98 0.38 20.19 7.10
N SER A 99 1.06 19.09 7.45
CA SER A 99 2.50 19.11 7.77
C SER A 99 3.41 18.61 6.65
N LEU A 100 2.83 18.10 5.57
CA LEU A 100 3.55 17.60 4.40
C LEU A 100 3.16 18.45 3.17
N PRO A 101 4.02 18.57 2.16
CA PRO A 101 3.76 19.37 0.95
C PRO A 101 2.78 18.65 0.01
N TYR A 102 1.74 18.05 0.57
CA TYR A 102 0.65 17.49 -0.17
C TYR A 102 -0.31 18.60 -0.63
N ARG A 103 -0.82 18.46 -1.84
CA ARG A 103 -1.82 19.37 -2.40
C ARG A 103 -3.03 18.56 -2.81
N PHE A 104 -4.20 18.99 -2.37
CA PHE A 104 -5.43 18.25 -2.55
C PHE A 104 -6.57 19.13 -3.04
N GLU A 105 -7.45 18.50 -3.81
CA GLU A 105 -8.78 18.99 -4.12
C GLU A 105 -9.82 18.08 -3.47
N ARG A 106 -10.84 18.67 -2.83
CA ARG A 106 -11.93 17.87 -2.25
C ARG A 106 -12.81 17.29 -3.36
N ARG A 107 -13.10 16.00 -3.26
CA ARG A 107 -13.99 15.25 -4.16
C ARG A 107 -14.94 14.40 -3.32
N GLY A 108 -16.07 14.99 -2.95
CA GLY A 108 -17.03 14.36 -2.04
C GLY A 108 -16.40 14.09 -0.68
N GLU A 109 -16.38 12.81 -0.29
CA GLU A 109 -15.78 12.32 0.97
C GLU A 109 -14.25 12.14 0.87
N LEU A 110 -13.69 12.20 -0.34
CA LEU A 110 -12.29 11.92 -0.62
C LEU A 110 -11.49 13.19 -0.93
N LEU A 111 -10.17 13.07 -0.88
CA LEU A 111 -9.22 14.10 -1.27
C LEU A 111 -8.46 13.62 -2.52
N LYS A 112 -8.64 14.29 -3.65
CA LYS A 112 -7.86 14.02 -4.87
C LYS A 112 -6.52 14.74 -4.78
N GLN A 113 -5.42 14.03 -4.94
CA GLN A 113 -4.08 14.60 -4.96
C GLN A 113 -3.87 15.40 -6.26
N THR A 114 -3.31 16.61 -6.15
CA THR A 114 -2.99 17.42 -7.34
C THR A 114 -1.59 17.10 -7.86
N LYS A 115 -1.36 17.40 -9.13
CA LYS A 115 -0.12 17.08 -9.86
C LYS A 115 1.12 17.73 -9.26
N GLU A 116 0.95 18.84 -8.54
CA GLU A 116 2.02 19.60 -7.88
C GLU A 116 2.34 19.06 -6.48
N SER A 117 1.61 18.05 -6.02
CA SER A 117 1.85 17.41 -4.74
C SER A 117 3.14 16.59 -4.80
N GLN A 118 3.97 16.67 -3.74
CA GLN A 118 5.03 15.68 -3.57
C GLN A 118 4.46 14.31 -3.22
N TYR A 119 5.27 13.27 -3.43
CA TYR A 119 4.93 11.86 -3.16
C TYR A 119 3.62 11.44 -3.85
N TYR A 120 3.46 11.84 -5.12
CA TYR A 120 2.32 11.44 -5.95
C TYR A 120 2.29 9.92 -6.14
N ILE A 121 3.46 9.40 -6.53
CA ILE A 121 3.78 7.99 -6.48
C ILE A 121 4.34 7.73 -5.07
N SER A 122 3.58 7.03 -4.24
CA SER A 122 4.00 6.61 -2.91
C SER A 122 3.81 5.11 -2.77
N MET A 123 4.80 4.42 -2.22
CA MET A 123 4.71 2.99 -1.92
C MET A 123 4.05 2.72 -0.56
N ALA A 124 3.29 3.69 -0.02
CA ALA A 124 2.50 3.46 1.17
C ALA A 124 1.25 2.60 0.88
N THR A 125 0.66 2.05 1.94
CA THR A 125 -0.52 1.17 1.88
C THR A 125 -1.67 1.79 1.09
N SER A 126 -2.04 1.15 -0.02
CA SER A 126 -3.00 1.70 -0.99
C SER A 126 -3.65 0.63 -1.84
N ILE A 127 -4.88 0.87 -2.29
CA ILE A 127 -5.47 0.15 -3.41
C ILE A 127 -4.98 0.82 -4.70
N TRP A 128 -4.53 0.06 -5.68
CA TRP A 128 -4.03 0.56 -6.96
C TRP A 128 -4.73 -0.10 -8.13
N ARG A 129 -4.97 0.66 -9.20
CA ARG A 129 -5.26 0.09 -10.51
C ARG A 129 -4.00 -0.58 -11.02
N ARG A 130 -4.10 -1.86 -11.39
CA ARG A 130 -2.96 -2.70 -11.76
C ARG A 130 -2.13 -2.09 -12.90
N GLU A 131 -2.80 -1.65 -13.97
CA GLU A 131 -2.13 -1.09 -15.16
C GLU A 131 -1.30 0.14 -14.79
N TYR A 132 -1.87 1.04 -13.99
CA TYR A 132 -1.18 2.23 -13.51
C TYR A 132 0.00 1.89 -12.59
N PHE A 133 -0.19 0.93 -11.69
CA PHE A 133 0.88 0.49 -10.81
C PHE A 133 2.04 -0.13 -11.61
N LEU A 134 1.75 -0.94 -12.63
CA LEU A 134 2.75 -1.47 -13.56
C LEU A 134 3.47 -0.36 -14.34
N GLU A 135 2.76 0.68 -14.78
CA GLU A 135 3.38 1.83 -15.47
C GLU A 135 4.38 2.58 -14.59
N CYS A 136 4.09 2.70 -13.28
CA CYS A 136 4.99 3.32 -12.32
C CYS A 136 6.27 2.49 -12.08
N LEU A 137 6.23 1.18 -12.34
CA LEU A 137 7.34 0.27 -12.09
C LEU A 137 8.23 0.18 -13.34
N LYS A 138 9.38 0.87 -13.31
CA LYS A 138 10.45 0.66 -14.30
C LYS A 138 11.42 -0.41 -13.78
N PRO A 139 11.95 -1.30 -14.64
CA PRO A 139 12.88 -2.35 -14.20
C PRO A 139 14.11 -1.81 -13.45
N GLY A 140 14.58 -2.58 -12.47
CA GLY A 140 15.78 -2.26 -11.69
C GLY A 140 15.64 -1.16 -10.64
N LEU A 141 14.49 -0.48 -10.52
CA LEU A 141 14.26 0.57 -9.53
C LEU A 141 14.06 0.02 -8.11
N SER A 142 14.61 0.72 -7.13
CA SER A 142 14.29 0.62 -5.70
C SER A 142 12.96 1.31 -5.36
N PRO A 143 12.36 1.09 -4.17
CA PRO A 143 11.11 1.76 -3.80
C PRO A 143 11.21 3.29 -3.87
N TRP A 144 12.34 3.83 -3.41
CA TRP A 144 12.61 5.27 -3.38
C TRP A 144 12.78 5.88 -4.77
N GLU A 145 13.25 5.09 -5.73
CA GLU A 145 13.39 5.53 -7.12
C GLU A 145 12.05 5.44 -7.86
N VAL A 146 11.21 4.45 -7.54
CA VAL A 146 9.81 4.39 -8.03
C VAL A 146 9.05 5.65 -7.60
N GLU A 147 9.14 6.05 -6.34
CA GLU A 147 8.48 7.27 -5.83
C GLU A 147 8.98 8.58 -6.48
N ARG A 148 10.14 8.54 -7.14
CA ARG A 148 10.73 9.66 -7.88
C ARG A 148 10.65 9.49 -9.39
N SER A 149 10.05 8.40 -9.86
CA SER A 149 10.03 8.08 -11.28
C SER A 149 9.09 9.01 -12.02
N ASP A 150 9.47 9.38 -13.24
CA ASP A 150 8.58 10.08 -14.16
C ASP A 150 7.59 9.05 -14.76
N CYS A 151 6.47 8.80 -14.07
CA CYS A 151 5.30 8.11 -14.62
C CYS A 151 4.22 9.13 -14.98
N GLU A 152 3.26 8.77 -15.82
CA GLU A 152 2.12 9.66 -16.06
C GLU A 152 1.35 9.88 -14.75
N LEU A 153 0.86 11.10 -14.52
CA LEU A 153 0.13 11.42 -13.30
C LEU A 153 -1.31 10.92 -13.44
N GLY A 154 -1.63 9.81 -12.77
CA GLY A 154 -2.95 9.21 -12.73
C GLY A 154 -3.88 9.86 -11.70
N ASP A 155 -5.10 9.36 -11.55
CA ASP A 155 -6.09 9.84 -10.60
C ASP A 155 -5.92 9.24 -9.20
N VAL A 156 -5.16 9.94 -8.34
CA VAL A 156 -4.83 9.50 -6.96
C VAL A 156 -5.73 10.17 -5.93
N TYR A 157 -6.31 9.35 -5.03
CA TYR A 157 -7.23 9.79 -3.98
C TYR A 157 -6.76 9.33 -2.60
N PHE A 158 -7.13 10.08 -1.57
CA PHE A 158 -6.93 9.74 -0.16
C PHE A 158 -8.28 9.63 0.54
N VAL A 159 -8.38 8.65 1.44
CA VAL A 159 -9.50 8.53 2.38
C VAL A 159 -9.16 9.33 3.65
N PRO A 160 -9.76 10.50 3.87
CA PRO A 160 -9.51 11.27 5.08
C PRO A 160 -10.12 10.60 6.30
N GLY A 161 -9.50 10.79 7.47
CA GLY A 161 -10.07 10.31 8.74
C GLY A 161 -10.04 8.80 8.94
N LEU A 162 -9.25 8.06 8.14
CA LEU A 162 -9.05 6.63 8.37
C LEU A 162 -8.54 6.38 9.80
N PRO A 163 -9.12 5.40 10.51
CA PRO A 163 -8.64 5.02 11.82
C PRO A 163 -7.23 4.40 11.69
N PHE A 164 -6.46 4.36 12.78
CA PHE A 164 -5.12 3.74 12.80
C PHE A 164 -5.20 2.21 12.74
N TRP A 165 -5.62 1.70 11.58
CA TRP A 165 -5.94 0.30 11.33
C TRP A 165 -4.71 -0.58 11.07
N TYR A 166 -3.59 0.03 10.68
CA TYR A 166 -2.26 -0.55 10.78
C TYR A 166 -1.32 0.39 11.52
N ILE A 167 -0.18 -0.15 11.95
CA ILE A 167 0.92 0.61 12.52
C ILE A 167 2.21 0.32 11.76
N ASP A 168 3.15 1.24 11.84
CA ASP A 168 4.55 0.95 11.50
C ASP A 168 5.18 0.11 12.62
N GLY A 169 5.27 -1.19 12.37
CA GLY A 169 5.80 -2.19 13.27
C GLY A 169 7.31 -2.13 13.43
N THR A 170 8.03 -1.49 12.48
CA THR A 170 9.50 -1.44 12.55
C THR A 170 10.06 -0.07 12.20
N ARG A 171 11.04 0.39 12.97
CA ARG A 171 11.81 1.59 12.62
C ARG A 171 13.26 1.21 12.40
N ARG A 172 13.76 1.44 11.18
CA ARG A 172 15.14 1.10 10.78
C ARG A 172 15.48 -0.39 11.02
N GLY A 173 14.51 -1.28 10.77
CA GLY A 173 14.69 -2.74 10.91
C GLY A 173 14.60 -3.26 12.34
N VAL A 174 14.17 -2.45 13.31
CA VAL A 174 13.94 -2.86 14.71
C VAL A 174 12.47 -2.71 15.05
N LEU A 175 11.89 -3.69 15.75
CA LEU A 175 10.51 -3.60 16.24
C LEU A 175 10.31 -2.32 17.07
N THR A 176 9.27 -1.56 16.74
CA THR A 176 8.81 -0.46 17.57
C THR A 176 8.13 -1.01 18.84
N GLU A 177 7.98 -0.20 19.89
CA GLU A 177 7.22 -0.62 21.09
C GLU A 177 5.79 -1.00 20.73
N ALA A 178 5.13 -0.23 19.85
CA ALA A 178 3.82 -0.58 19.32
C ALA A 178 3.81 -1.91 18.55
N GLY A 179 4.88 -2.20 17.80
CA GLY A 179 5.08 -3.49 17.14
C GLY A 179 5.17 -4.65 18.14
N LYS A 180 5.95 -4.48 19.21
CA LYS A 180 6.06 -5.48 20.30
C LYS A 180 4.72 -5.71 21.00
N GLU A 181 4.01 -4.63 21.33
CA GLU A 181 2.68 -4.68 21.96
C GLU A 181 1.67 -5.48 21.11
N ILE A 182 1.59 -5.21 19.80
CA ILE A 182 0.69 -5.95 18.90
C ILE A 182 1.04 -7.44 18.83
N LEU A 183 2.33 -7.75 18.89
CA LEU A 183 2.81 -9.13 18.78
C LEU A 183 2.77 -9.89 20.11
N GLU A 184 2.48 -9.22 21.23
CA GLU A 184 2.54 -9.72 22.60
C GLU A 184 3.96 -10.18 22.99
N LEU A 185 4.98 -9.41 22.58
CA LEU A 185 6.41 -9.67 22.82
C LEU A 185 7.02 -8.77 23.91
#